data_AF-A0A658NGX8-F1
#
_entry.id   AF-A0A658NGX8-F1
#
_cell.length_a   1.000
_cell.length_b   1.000
_cell.length_c   1.000
_cell.angle_alpha   90.00
_cell.angle_beta   90.00
_cell.angle_gamma   90.00
#
_symmetry.space_group_name_H-M   'P 1'
#
loop_
_entity.id
_entity.type
_entity.pdbx_description
1 polymer ?
#
loop_
_entity_poly.entity_id
_entity_poly.type
_entity_poly.pdbx_seq_one_letter_code
_entity_poly.pdbx_strand_id
1 'polypeptide(L)' 'MVSELARRFARAELLERALTHRSAGGDHNERLEFLGDAVLGFLIREELFRRFGDASEGDLTRLRARLVRESTLADL' A
#
# COMPACT_ATOMS: atom_id res chain seq x y z
N MET A 1 10.37 12.41 7.26
CA MET A 1 9.72 11.26 6.58
C MET A 1 8.60 10.61 7.40
N VAL A 2 8.57 10.67 8.74
CA VAL A 2 7.45 10.09 9.54
C VAL A 2 6.32 11.10 9.83
N SER A 3 6.59 12.40 9.68
CA SER A 3 5.67 13.49 10.06
C SER A 3 4.51 13.79 9.10
N GLU A 4 4.43 13.14 7.94
CA GLU A 4 3.41 13.39 6.90
C GLU A 4 2.08 12.63 7.17
N LEU A 5 2.13 11.52 7.91
CA LEU A 5 0.91 10.85 8.37
C LEU A 5 0.33 11.64 9.55
N ALA A 6 -0.74 12.40 9.31
CA ALA A 6 -1.50 13.16 10.32
C ALA A 6 -2.25 12.27 11.33
N ARG A 7 -1.66 11.15 11.73
CA ARG A 7 -2.28 10.10 12.52
C ARG A 7 -1.33 9.60 13.59
N ARG A 8 -1.80 9.65 14.83
CA ARG A 8 -1.07 9.11 15.98
C ARG A 8 -1.25 7.59 15.99
N PHE A 9 -0.15 6.85 15.89
CA PHE A 9 -0.18 5.40 15.95
C PHE A 9 -0.49 4.96 17.39
N ALA A 10 -1.44 4.04 17.54
CA ALA A 10 -1.82 3.50 18.86
C ALA A 10 -0.68 2.68 19.51
N ARG A 11 0.25 2.19 18.68
CA ARG A 11 1.46 1.45 19.08
C ARG A 11 2.62 1.97 18.25
N ALA A 12 3.55 2.67 18.88
CA ALA A 12 4.68 3.30 18.18
C ALA A 12 5.63 2.24 17.57
N GLU A 13 5.70 1.06 18.20
CA GLU A 13 6.53 -0.06 17.80
C GLU A 13 6.12 -0.61 16.41
N LEU A 14 4.85 -0.49 16.04
CA LEU A 14 4.38 -0.88 14.70
C LEU A 14 4.92 0.04 13.61
N LEU A 15 5.06 1.34 13.92
CA LEU A 15 5.62 2.32 13.00
C LEU A 15 7.13 2.11 12.83
N GLU A 16 7.84 1.91 13.94
CA GLU A 16 9.28 1.60 13.92
C GLU A 16 9.56 0.35 13.08
N ARG A 17 8.78 -0.71 13.30
CA ARG A 17 8.88 -1.94 12.51
C ARG A 17 8.54 -1.74 11.03
N ALA A 18 7.50 -0.98 10.71
CA ALA A 18 7.13 -0.71 9.32
C ALA A 18 8.24 0.03 8.55
N LEU A 19 9.07 0.80 9.26
CA LEU A 19 10.21 1.54 8.72
C LEU A 19 11.53 0.77 8.80
N THR A 20 11.53 -0.44 9.39
CA THR A 20 12.74 -1.26 9.55
C THR A 20 12.87 -2.22 8.37
N HIS A 21 13.91 -2.01 7.56
CA HIS A 21 14.24 -2.90 6.44
C HIS A 21 14.81 -4.24 6.94
N ARG A 22 14.52 -5.33 6.22
CA ARG A 22 14.97 -6.70 6.54
C ARG A 22 16.48 -6.86 6.80
N SER A 23 17.32 -6.00 6.19
CA SER A 23 18.78 -6.04 6.38
C SER A 23 19.22 -5.64 7.79
N ALA A 24 18.37 -4.95 8.57
CA ALA A 24 18.66 -4.59 9.95
C ALA A 24 18.55 -5.79 10.93
N GLY A 25 18.03 -6.93 10.46
CA GLY A 25 17.74 -8.10 11.30
C GLY A 25 16.59 -7.85 12.29
N GLY A 26 16.18 -8.89 13.01
CA GLY A 26 15.11 -8.78 14.01
C GLY A 26 13.70 -8.66 13.40
N ASP A 27 12.79 -7.97 14.10
CA ASP A 27 11.40 -7.74 13.65
C ASP A 27 11.38 -6.56 12.66
N HIS A 28 11.05 -6.85 11.40
CA HIS A 28 11.12 -5.91 10.29
C HIS A 28 9.79 -5.81 9.52
N ASN A 29 9.79 -5.03 8.44
CA ASN A 29 8.58 -4.64 7.73
C ASN A 29 7.92 -5.73 6.87
N GLU A 30 8.60 -6.77 6.38
CA GLU A 30 8.05 -7.76 5.42
C GLU A 30 6.62 -8.26 5.73
N ARG A 31 6.31 -8.58 6.99
CA ARG A 31 4.94 -9.04 7.36
C ARG A 31 3.91 -7.92 7.29
N LEU A 32 4.29 -6.69 7.62
CA LEU A 32 3.44 -5.51 7.50
C LEU A 32 3.29 -5.10 6.04
N GLU A 33 4.35 -5.21 5.24
CA GLU A 33 4.34 -5.00 3.79
C GLU A 33 3.38 -5.97 3.10
N PHE A 34 3.48 -7.27 3.39
CA PHE A 34 2.56 -8.28 2.86
C PHE A 34 1.08 -7.95 3.15
N LEU A 35 0.77 -7.51 4.37
CA LEU A 35 -0.58 -7.08 4.74
C LEU A 35 -0.97 -5.77 4.05
N GLY A 36 -0.04 -4.81 4.00
CA GLY A 36 -0.21 -3.51 3.38
C GLY A 36 -0.54 -3.61 1.90
N ASP A 37 0.14 -4.50 1.17
CA ASP A 37 -0.11 -4.78 -0.25
C ASP A 37 -1.54 -5.28 -0.50
N ALA A 38 -2.03 -6.18 0.35
CA ALA A 38 -3.40 -6.67 0.26
C ALA A 38 -4.42 -5.55 0.52
N VAL A 39 -4.19 -4.73 1.54
CA VAL A 39 -5.07 -3.61 1.91
C VAL A 39 -5.08 -2.53 0.82
N LEU A 40 -3.91 -2.09 0.36
CA LEU A 40 -3.77 -1.10 -0.71
C LEU A 40 -4.40 -1.62 -2.00
N GLY A 41 -4.14 -2.88 -2.34
CA GLY A 41 -4.73 -3.54 -3.49
C GLY A 41 -6.26 -3.63 -3.40
N PHE A 42 -6.84 -3.81 -2.22
CA PHE A 42 -8.29 -3.77 -2.02
C PHE A 42 -8.84 -2.36 -2.27
N LEU A 43 -8.28 -1.34 -1.62
CA LEU A 43 -8.74 0.05 -1.73
C LEU A 43 -8.70 0.57 -3.17
N ILE A 44 -7.65 0.22 -3.92
CA ILE A 44 -7.53 0.62 -5.33
C ILE A 44 -8.58 -0.10 -6.18
N ARG A 45 -8.83 -1.39 -5.94
CA ARG A 45 -9.88 -2.13 -6.67
C ARG A 45 -11.27 -1.56 -6.37
N GLU A 46 -11.57 -1.28 -5.11
CA GLU A 46 -12.82 -0.65 -4.68
C GLU A 46 -13.02 0.70 -5.38
N GLU A 47 -12.00 1.55 -5.41
CA GLU A 47 -12.10 2.87 -6.03
C GLU A 47 -12.23 2.79 -7.56
N LEU A 48 -11.51 1.87 -8.21
CA LEU A 48 -11.66 1.63 -9.65
C LEU A 48 -13.06 1.11 -9.99
N PHE A 49 -13.57 0.15 -9.21
CA PHE A 49 -14.92 -0.39 -9.38
C PHE A 49 -15.99 0.70 -9.25
N ARG A 50 -15.84 1.58 -8.25
CA ARG A 50 -16.79 2.67 -8.01
C ARG A 50 -16.72 3.77 -9.08
N ARG A 51 -15.52 4.11 -9.58
CA ARG A 51 -15.34 5.18 -10.58
C ARG A 51 -15.66 4.75 -12.01
N PHE A 52 -15.48 3.47 -12.34
CA PHE A 52 -15.59 2.95 -13.71
C PHE A 52 -16.61 1.82 -13.79
N GLY A 53 -17.88 2.12 -13.45
CA GLY A 53 -18.95 1.12 -13.35
C GLY A 53 -19.26 0.34 -14.64
N ASP A 54 -18.98 0.92 -15.81
CA ASP A 54 -19.21 0.27 -17.12
C ASP A 54 -17.97 -0.45 -17.68
N ALA A 55 -16.83 -0.38 -16.98
CA ALA A 55 -15.58 -0.99 -17.45
C ALA A 55 -15.59 -2.50 -17.25
N SER A 56 -15.01 -3.23 -18.20
CA SER A 56 -14.83 -4.68 -18.06
C SER A 56 -13.81 -5.02 -16.97
N GLU A 57 -13.88 -6.23 -16.42
CA GLU A 57 -12.91 -6.73 -15.44
C GLU A 57 -11.45 -6.69 -15.98
N GLY A 58 -11.27 -6.94 -17.27
CA GLY A 58 -9.98 -6.81 -17.94
C GLY A 58 -9.47 -5.36 -18.00
N ASP A 59 -10.36 -4.38 -18.21
CA ASP A 59 -9.99 -2.95 -18.20
C ASP A 59 -9.60 -2.49 -16.80
N LEU A 60 -10.38 -2.86 -15.79
CA LEU A 60 -10.10 -2.56 -14.38
C LEU A 60 -8.75 -3.17 -13.95
N THR A 61 -8.45 -4.40 -14.39
CA THR A 61 -7.17 -5.05 -14.12
C THR A 61 -5.99 -4.32 -14.75
N ARG A 62 -6.12 -3.84 -15.99
CA ARG A 62 -5.08 -3.04 -16.67
C ARG A 62 -4.85 -1.69 -15.99
N LEU A 63 -5.94 -1.01 -15.60
CA LEU A 63 -5.87 0.26 -14.86
C LEU A 63 -5.16 0.08 -13.51
N ARG A 64 -5.54 -0.96 -12.75
CA ARG A 64 -4.88 -1.32 -11.49
C ARG A 64 -3.39 -1.55 -11.69
N ALA A 65 -3.01 -2.34 -12.70
CA ALA A 65 -1.60 -2.64 -12.97
C ALA A 65 -0.76 -1.42 -13.38
N ARG A 66 -1.41 -0.33 -13.83
CA ARG A 66 -0.74 0.95 -14.12
C ARG A 66 -0.58 1.83 -12.88
N LEU A 67 -1.55 1.77 -11.96
CA LEU A 67 -1.55 2.54 -10.72
C LEU A 67 -0.62 1.95 -9.66
N VAL A 68 -0.61 0.62 -9.50
CA VAL A 68 0.16 -0.08 -8.45
C VAL A 68 1.55 -0.46 -8.93
N ARG A 69 2.20 0.40 -9.72
CA ARG A 69 3.61 0.17 -10.09
C ARG A 69 4.49 0.75 -9.01
N GLU A 70 5.55 0.03 -8.66
CA GLU A 70 6.53 0.45 -7.66
C GLU A 70 7.03 1.88 -7.93
N SER A 71 7.31 2.23 -9.19
CA SER A 71 7.68 3.60 -9.57
C SER A 71 6.59 4.62 -9.27
N THR A 72 5.33 4.32 -9.61
CA THR A 72 4.19 5.20 -9.32
C THR A 72 3.97 5.37 -7.82
N LEU A 73 4.23 4.34 -7.02
CA LEU A 73 4.10 4.39 -5.56
C LEU A 73 5.28 5.08 -4.89
N ALA A 74 6.48 4.99 -5.46
CA ALA A 74 7.68 5.65 -4.96
C ALA A 74 7.70 7.17 -5.22
N ASP A 75 6.96 7.63 -6.24
CA ASP A 75 6.84 9.05 -6.61
C ASP A 75 5.77 9.81 -5.80
N LEU A 76 5.03 9.14 -4.88
CA LEU A 76 4.01 9.73 -4.00
C LEU A 76 4.59 10.20 -2.67
#